data_AF-A0ABD1DAM0-F1
#
_entry.id   AF-A0ABD1DAM0-F1
#
_cell.length_a   1.000
_cell.length_b   1.000
_cell.length_c   1.000
_cell.angle_alpha   90.00
_cell.angle_beta   90.00
_cell.angle_gamma   90.00
#
_symmetry.space_group_name_H-M   'P 1'
#
loop_
_entity.id
_entity.type
_entity.pdbx_description
1 polymer ?
#
loop_
_entity_poly.entity_id
_entity_poly.type
_entity_poly.pdbx_seq_one_letter_code
_entity_poly.pdbx_strand_id
1 'polypeptide(L)'
;MMLLTTTAVLCFCLAAITAEAVTTDEPGVVQGKLIFAHVIFRHGNRTPIVSYPTDPWRDRRHWPNGWGQLTNLGKRTQYDLGRWLRKRYHHLLGDLYSPDEIYVLSTDADRVITSAQVTLAGLYPPTGRDEWHPNIAWQPIPVHVLPRQIDNLLAVSRPCPAFEEKFFEYQRSEEFQQYNRTIGPALRYMAEHSENRSVWIYSGHDITIVSLLNGLGLFQTHNPPFGACIMIELRTSPSGTPYVSVIYRDNQEEPEALHIPGCGTRCPLGRMVQLYKDIIPDDWERECGNV
;
A
#
# COMPACT_ATOMS: atom_id res chain seq x y z
N MET A 1 16.08 -6.25 70.10
CA MET A 1 17.21 -5.54 69.47
C MET A 1 17.81 -6.49 68.46
N MET A 2 17.68 -6.16 67.17
CA MET A 2 18.37 -6.75 66.00
C MET A 2 18.11 -8.25 65.72
N LEU A 3 18.02 -8.76 64.49
CA LEU A 3 17.72 -8.31 63.12
C LEU A 3 17.77 -9.64 62.32
N LEU A 4 16.93 -9.79 61.27
CA LEU A 4 17.18 -10.56 60.04
C LEU A 4 17.35 -12.11 60.15
N THR A 5 16.63 -12.96 59.43
CA THR A 5 16.58 -13.05 57.95
C THR A 5 15.62 -14.18 57.50
N THR A 6 15.15 -14.03 56.25
CA THR A 6 14.79 -15.09 55.27
C THR A 6 13.49 -15.91 55.38
N THR A 7 12.53 -15.54 54.51
CA THR A 7 11.79 -16.35 53.53
C THR A 7 10.92 -17.54 53.96
N ALA A 8 9.60 -17.40 53.79
CA ALA A 8 8.66 -18.38 53.21
C ALA A 8 7.28 -17.72 53.06
N VAL A 9 6.90 -17.25 51.87
CA VAL A 9 5.86 -17.87 51.01
C VAL A 9 4.61 -18.31 51.78
N LEU A 10 3.57 -17.46 51.78
CA LEU A 10 2.16 -17.81 51.59
C LEU A 10 1.28 -16.59 51.87
N CYS A 11 1.17 -15.71 50.88
CA CYS A 11 0.05 -14.78 50.76
C CYS A 11 -0.39 -14.76 49.30
N PHE A 12 -1.03 -15.87 48.89
CA PHE A 12 -1.75 -15.96 47.62
C PHE A 12 -3.10 -15.25 47.79
N CYS A 13 -3.08 -13.93 47.74
CA CYS A 13 -4.24 -13.08 47.52
C CYS A 13 -3.73 -11.73 47.02
N LEU A 14 -3.68 -11.56 45.69
CA LEU A 14 -3.78 -10.30 44.93
C LEU A 14 -3.10 -10.46 43.56
N ALA A 15 -3.69 -11.27 42.68
CA ALA A 15 -3.51 -11.15 41.23
C ALA A 15 -4.66 -11.87 40.50
N ALA A 16 -5.89 -11.59 40.94
CA ALA A 16 -7.06 -11.71 40.08
C ALA A 16 -7.54 -10.30 39.72
N ILE A 17 -6.59 -9.45 39.32
CA ILE A 17 -6.89 -8.33 38.45
C ILE A 17 -6.93 -8.95 37.07
N THR A 18 -8.15 -9.01 36.54
CA THR A 18 -8.50 -9.20 35.13
C THR A 18 -7.30 -9.44 34.24
N ALA A 19 -7.21 -10.66 33.70
CA ALA A 19 -6.40 -10.94 32.53
C ALA A 19 -6.83 -9.99 31.40
N GLU A 20 -6.23 -8.82 31.33
CA GLU A 20 -5.92 -8.25 30.04
C GLU A 20 -4.94 -9.24 29.42
N ALA A 21 -5.46 -10.04 28.48
CA ALA A 21 -4.60 -10.76 27.58
C ALA A 21 -3.71 -9.70 26.91
N VAL A 22 -2.50 -9.53 27.43
CA VAL A 22 -1.40 -8.95 26.68
C VAL A 22 -1.19 -9.93 25.53
N THR A 23 -1.91 -9.72 24.44
CA THR A 23 -1.58 -10.34 23.17
C THR A 23 -0.20 -9.81 22.84
N THR A 24 0.82 -10.62 23.05
CA THR A 24 2.12 -10.42 22.43
C THR A 24 1.84 -10.35 20.93
N ASP A 25 1.85 -9.15 20.36
CA ASP A 25 1.80 -8.95 18.92
C ASP A 25 3.04 -9.65 18.34
N GLU A 26 2.85 -10.86 17.82
CA GLU A 26 3.83 -11.49 16.94
C GLU A 26 4.04 -10.54 15.74
N PRO A 27 5.29 -10.12 15.43
CA PRO A 27 5.56 -9.25 14.30
C PRO A 27 4.99 -9.86 13.01
N GLY A 28 4.08 -9.14 12.36
CA GLY A 28 3.50 -9.54 11.06
C GLY A 28 2.12 -10.22 11.09
N VAL A 29 1.65 -10.72 12.25
CA VAL A 29 0.33 -11.38 12.33
C VAL A 29 -0.73 -10.42 12.87
N VAL A 30 -1.44 -9.76 11.94
CA VAL A 30 -2.60 -8.93 12.29
C VAL A 30 -3.81 -9.84 12.60
N GLN A 31 -4.25 -9.88 13.85
CA GLN A 31 -5.38 -10.68 14.32
C GLN A 31 -6.73 -10.14 13.79
N GLY A 32 -7.86 -10.76 14.16
CA GLY A 32 -9.23 -10.31 13.81
C GLY A 32 -9.72 -10.77 12.44
N LYS A 33 -11.03 -10.63 12.18
CA LYS A 33 -11.64 -11.00 10.89
C LYS A 33 -11.37 -9.90 9.86
N LEU A 34 -10.70 -10.25 8.77
CA LEU A 34 -10.51 -9.33 7.65
C LEU A 34 -11.84 -9.09 6.92
N ILE A 35 -12.16 -7.83 6.66
CA ILE A 35 -13.41 -7.40 6.01
C ILE A 35 -13.13 -6.82 4.62
N PHE A 36 -12.05 -6.04 4.51
CA PHE A 36 -11.76 -5.28 3.31
C PHE A 36 -10.28 -4.90 3.24
N ALA A 37 -9.73 -4.77 2.02
CA ALA A 37 -8.34 -4.36 1.83
C ALA A 37 -8.15 -3.41 0.63
N HIS A 38 -7.38 -2.34 0.84
CA HIS A 38 -6.71 -1.61 -0.24
C HIS A 38 -5.27 -2.10 -0.36
N VAL A 39 -4.86 -2.45 -1.57
CA VAL A 39 -3.52 -2.95 -1.90
C VAL A 39 -2.88 -1.97 -2.88
N ILE A 40 -1.82 -1.28 -2.47
CA ILE A 40 -1.11 -0.29 -3.29
C ILE A 40 0.30 -0.83 -3.54
N PHE A 41 0.70 -1.04 -4.78
CA PHE A 41 2.04 -1.55 -5.08
C PHE A 41 2.80 -0.75 -6.13
N ARG A 42 4.12 -0.71 -5.97
CA ARG A 42 5.06 -0.23 -6.99
C ARG A 42 5.16 -1.27 -8.11
N HIS A 43 5.21 -0.80 -9.35
CA HIS A 43 5.51 -1.64 -10.51
C HIS A 43 6.79 -2.51 -10.34
N GLY A 44 6.91 -3.56 -11.14
CA GLY A 44 8.07 -4.45 -11.10
C GLY A 44 9.35 -3.82 -11.69
N ASN A 45 10.44 -4.58 -11.67
CA ASN A 45 11.75 -4.17 -12.20
C ASN A 45 11.63 -3.70 -13.66
N ARG A 46 12.20 -2.54 -13.94
CA ARG A 46 12.14 -1.88 -15.25
C ARG A 46 13.52 -1.47 -15.73
N THR A 47 13.60 -1.13 -17.01
CA THR A 47 14.75 -0.39 -17.56
C THR A 47 14.77 1.05 -17.02
N PRO A 48 15.92 1.74 -17.09
CA PRO A 48 16.03 3.15 -16.71
C PRO A 48 15.04 4.03 -17.50
N ILE A 49 14.53 5.10 -16.88
CA ILE A 49 13.62 6.07 -17.55
C ILE A 49 14.42 7.23 -18.15
N VAL A 50 15.49 7.64 -17.46
CA VAL A 50 16.42 8.68 -17.88
C VAL A 50 17.85 8.21 -17.63
N SER A 51 18.80 8.75 -18.39
CA SER A 51 20.22 8.44 -18.32
C SER A 51 21.03 9.68 -17.97
N TYR A 52 22.12 9.53 -17.21
CA TYR A 52 23.04 10.64 -16.95
C TYR A 52 24.00 10.86 -18.14
N PRO A 53 24.59 12.07 -18.31
CA PRO A 53 25.36 12.44 -19.50
C PRO A 53 26.48 11.48 -19.91
N THR A 54 27.17 10.89 -18.94
CA THR A 54 28.35 10.03 -19.13
C THR A 54 28.05 8.53 -18.97
N ASP A 55 26.79 8.13 -19.04
CA ASP A 55 26.38 6.74 -18.89
C ASP A 55 26.81 5.89 -20.11
N PRO A 56 27.69 4.89 -19.92
CA PRO A 56 28.15 4.04 -21.02
C PRO A 56 27.01 3.20 -21.63
N TRP A 57 25.89 3.04 -20.91
CA TRP A 57 24.70 2.29 -21.34
C TRP A 57 23.56 3.19 -21.84
N ARG A 58 23.81 4.49 -22.02
CA ARG A 58 22.81 5.46 -22.51
C ARG A 58 22.21 5.09 -23.86
N ASP A 59 22.98 4.39 -24.70
CA ASP A 59 22.48 3.97 -26.00
C ASP A 59 21.30 3.00 -25.86
N ARG A 60 20.17 3.37 -26.47
CA ARG A 60 18.93 2.58 -26.46
C ARG A 60 19.10 1.17 -27.02
N ARG A 61 20.13 0.89 -27.83
CA ARG A 61 20.46 -0.46 -28.32
C ARG A 61 20.78 -1.44 -27.20
N HIS A 62 21.26 -0.97 -26.06
CA HIS A 62 21.48 -1.81 -24.86
C HIS A 62 20.18 -2.16 -24.13
N TRP A 63 19.08 -1.49 -24.48
CA TRP A 63 17.76 -1.64 -23.87
C TRP A 63 16.74 -2.08 -24.93
N PRO A 64 16.77 -3.36 -25.37
CA PRO A 64 15.93 -3.84 -26.46
C PRO A 64 14.43 -3.70 -26.17
N ASN A 65 14.04 -3.74 -24.89
CA ASN A 65 12.66 -3.49 -24.46
C ASN A 65 12.28 -2.00 -24.43
N GLY A 66 13.21 -1.08 -24.68
CA GLY A 66 13.03 0.36 -24.54
C GLY A 66 13.30 0.88 -23.13
N TRP A 67 13.29 2.22 -22.99
CA TRP A 67 13.48 2.93 -21.73
C TRP A 67 12.19 2.97 -20.92
N GLY A 68 12.29 2.83 -19.60
CA GLY A 68 11.17 2.88 -18.66
C GLY A 68 10.20 1.71 -18.75
N GLN A 69 10.60 0.62 -19.40
CA GLN A 69 9.75 -0.54 -19.73
C GLN A 69 9.96 -1.69 -18.76
N LEU A 70 8.88 -2.43 -18.48
CA LEU A 70 8.91 -3.56 -17.54
C LEU A 70 9.76 -4.71 -18.11
N THR A 71 10.68 -5.20 -17.30
CA THR A 71 11.56 -6.34 -17.67
C THR A 71 10.89 -7.68 -17.37
N ASN A 72 11.42 -8.77 -17.91
CA ASN A 72 10.95 -10.11 -17.54
C ASN A 72 11.17 -10.44 -16.06
N LEU A 73 12.21 -9.87 -15.43
CA LEU A 73 12.38 -9.94 -13.98
C LEU A 73 11.22 -9.23 -13.29
N GLY A 74 10.87 -8.03 -13.73
CA GLY A 74 9.74 -7.27 -13.18
C GLY A 74 8.40 -7.97 -13.33
N LYS A 75 8.17 -8.66 -14.44
CA LYS A 75 6.99 -9.52 -14.62
C LYS A 75 6.96 -10.63 -13.57
N ARG A 76 8.08 -11.35 -13.35
CA ARG A 76 8.15 -12.39 -12.30
C ARG A 76 7.86 -11.82 -10.90
N THR A 77 8.46 -10.68 -10.55
CA THR A 77 8.20 -9.99 -9.28
C THR A 77 6.71 -9.73 -9.06
N GLN A 78 6.01 -9.24 -10.08
CA GLN A 78 4.57 -8.94 -9.99
C GLN A 78 3.71 -10.21 -9.97
N TYR A 79 4.08 -11.23 -10.74
CA TYR A 79 3.40 -12.51 -10.71
C TYR A 79 3.49 -13.17 -9.33
N ASP A 80 4.67 -13.12 -8.70
CA ASP A 80 4.88 -13.64 -7.35
C ASP A 80 4.12 -12.83 -6.30
N LEU A 81 4.06 -11.50 -6.44
CA LEU A 81 3.18 -10.66 -5.64
C LEU A 81 1.71 -11.09 -5.78
N GLY A 82 1.23 -11.33 -6.99
CA GLY A 82 -0.12 -11.83 -7.26
C GLY A 82 -0.42 -13.14 -6.55
N ARG A 83 0.49 -14.11 -6.65
CA ARG A 83 0.37 -15.40 -5.94
C ARG A 83 0.37 -15.24 -4.42
N TRP A 84 1.16 -14.32 -3.90
CA TRP A 84 1.19 -14.03 -2.47
C TRP A 84 -0.12 -13.37 -2.00
N LEU A 85 -0.63 -12.38 -2.75
CA LEU A 85 -1.93 -11.74 -2.48
C LEU A 85 -3.07 -12.75 -2.55
N ARG A 86 -3.03 -13.72 -3.47
CA ARG A 86 -4.02 -14.81 -3.55
C ARG A 86 -4.09 -15.60 -2.25
N LYS A 87 -2.93 -15.99 -1.71
CA LYS A 87 -2.87 -16.71 -0.42
C LYS A 87 -3.40 -15.85 0.72
N ARG A 88 -2.99 -14.58 0.77
CA ARG A 88 -3.39 -13.65 1.83
C ARG A 88 -4.89 -13.37 1.84
N TYR A 89 -5.49 -13.16 0.67
CA TYR A 89 -6.87 -12.69 0.53
C TYR A 89 -7.84 -13.77 0.07
N HIS A 90 -7.48 -15.05 0.15
CA HIS A 90 -8.35 -16.17 -0.23
C HIS A 90 -9.71 -16.20 0.50
N HIS A 91 -9.81 -15.58 1.68
CA HIS A 91 -11.09 -15.45 2.41
C HIS A 91 -11.97 -14.30 1.92
N LEU A 92 -11.38 -13.30 1.25
CA LEU A 92 -12.11 -12.16 0.68
C LEU A 92 -12.44 -12.35 -0.80
N LEU A 93 -11.69 -13.23 -1.49
CA LEU A 93 -11.74 -13.43 -2.94
C LEU A 93 -12.11 -14.89 -3.25
N GLY A 94 -13.14 -15.09 -4.07
CA GLY A 94 -13.53 -16.41 -4.56
C GLY A 94 -12.44 -17.06 -5.41
N ASP A 95 -12.54 -18.37 -5.65
CA ASP A 95 -11.62 -19.12 -6.54
C ASP A 95 -11.66 -18.64 -7.99
N LEU A 96 -12.79 -18.11 -8.41
CA LEU A 96 -13.01 -17.56 -9.74
C LEU A 96 -13.03 -16.05 -9.66
N TYR A 97 -12.62 -15.39 -10.75
CA TYR A 97 -12.70 -13.94 -10.81
C TYR A 97 -14.16 -13.48 -10.73
N SER A 98 -14.38 -12.45 -9.91
CA SER A 98 -15.65 -11.73 -9.85
C SER A 98 -15.40 -10.22 -9.94
N PRO A 99 -16.04 -9.51 -10.88
CA PRO A 99 -15.98 -8.06 -10.90
C PRO A 99 -16.60 -7.43 -9.66
N ASP A 100 -17.37 -8.20 -8.86
CA ASP A 100 -17.99 -7.76 -7.61
C ASP A 100 -17.10 -7.85 -6.37
N GLU A 101 -15.94 -8.47 -6.49
CA GLU A 101 -15.01 -8.65 -5.38
C GLU A 101 -13.78 -7.74 -5.50
N ILE A 102 -13.34 -7.47 -6.74
CA ILE A 102 -12.08 -6.76 -7.00
C ILE A 102 -12.24 -5.62 -8.00
N TYR A 103 -11.62 -4.48 -7.69
CA TYR A 103 -11.41 -3.37 -8.62
C TYR A 103 -9.91 -3.06 -8.75
N VAL A 104 -9.44 -2.81 -9.98
CA VAL A 104 -8.03 -2.56 -10.26
C VAL A 104 -7.83 -1.25 -11.01
N LEU A 105 -7.04 -0.35 -10.42
CA LEU A 105 -6.69 0.95 -10.97
C LEU A 105 -5.17 1.08 -11.15
N SER A 106 -4.74 1.65 -12.26
CA SER A 106 -3.33 1.88 -12.59
C SER A 106 -3.11 3.34 -13.00
N THR A 107 -1.90 3.85 -12.75
CA THR A 107 -1.44 5.07 -13.46
C THR A 107 -1.26 4.78 -14.95
N ASP A 108 -1.29 5.84 -15.75
CA ASP A 108 -1.04 5.79 -17.18
C ASP A 108 0.47 5.74 -17.51
N ALA A 109 1.04 4.55 -17.34
CA ALA A 109 2.37 4.19 -17.78
C ALA A 109 2.45 2.68 -18.09
N ASP A 110 2.98 2.30 -19.25
CA ASP A 110 3.04 0.91 -19.74
C ASP A 110 3.52 -0.09 -18.68
N ARG A 111 4.61 0.24 -17.98
CA ARG A 111 5.20 -0.62 -16.94
C ARG A 111 4.27 -0.87 -15.75
N VAL A 112 3.38 0.07 -15.44
CA VAL A 112 2.46 0.01 -14.30
C VAL A 112 1.24 -0.79 -14.70
N ILE A 113 0.67 -0.49 -15.87
CA ILE A 113 -0.45 -1.25 -16.46
C ILE A 113 -0.05 -2.73 -16.63
N THR A 114 1.12 -2.98 -17.22
CA THR A 114 1.63 -4.35 -17.40
C THR A 114 1.91 -5.04 -16.06
N SER A 115 2.36 -4.29 -15.04
CA SER A 115 2.53 -4.85 -13.70
C SER A 115 1.19 -5.31 -13.11
N ALA A 116 0.14 -4.47 -13.21
CA ALA A 116 -1.19 -4.83 -12.76
C ALA A 116 -1.74 -6.09 -13.45
N GLN A 117 -1.60 -6.19 -14.78
CA GLN A 117 -2.01 -7.37 -15.54
C GLN A 117 -1.28 -8.65 -15.10
N VAL A 118 0.03 -8.55 -14.82
CA VAL A 118 0.83 -9.70 -14.41
C VAL A 118 0.56 -10.10 -12.95
N THR A 119 0.30 -9.14 -12.07
CA THR A 119 -0.18 -9.42 -10.71
C THR A 119 -1.52 -10.14 -10.75
N LEU A 120 -2.45 -9.71 -11.60
CA LEU A 120 -3.73 -10.37 -11.81
C LEU A 120 -3.58 -11.80 -12.34
N ALA A 121 -2.60 -12.06 -13.21
CA ALA A 121 -2.30 -13.41 -13.69
C ALA A 121 -1.85 -14.36 -12.55
N GLY A 122 -1.11 -13.84 -11.56
CA GLY A 122 -0.74 -14.61 -10.36
C GLY A 122 -1.87 -14.72 -9.33
N LEU A 123 -2.77 -13.73 -9.30
CA LEU A 123 -3.91 -13.67 -8.39
C LEU A 123 -5.06 -14.59 -8.81
N TYR A 124 -5.37 -14.64 -10.11
CA TYR A 124 -6.46 -15.43 -10.69
C TYR A 124 -5.99 -16.33 -11.85
N PRO A 125 -5.18 -17.37 -11.59
CA PRO A 125 -4.99 -18.43 -12.57
C PRO A 125 -6.37 -18.99 -12.98
N PRO A 126 -6.71 -19.06 -14.28
CA PRO A 126 -8.02 -19.52 -14.70
C PRO A 126 -8.23 -20.98 -14.30
N THR A 127 -9.40 -21.28 -13.74
CA THR A 127 -9.84 -22.64 -13.45
C THR A 127 -11.30 -22.83 -13.86
N GLY A 128 -11.66 -24.05 -14.28
CA GLY A 128 -13.05 -24.40 -14.59
C GLY A 128 -13.65 -23.48 -15.65
N ARG A 129 -14.66 -22.67 -15.30
CA ARG A 129 -15.34 -21.79 -16.26
C ARG A 129 -14.48 -20.60 -16.74
N ASP A 130 -13.44 -20.24 -16.00
CA ASP A 130 -12.53 -19.13 -16.38
C ASP A 130 -11.45 -19.61 -17.38
N GLU A 131 -11.32 -20.92 -17.62
CA GLU A 131 -10.45 -21.52 -18.64
C GLU A 131 -11.05 -21.33 -20.05
N TRP A 132 -10.93 -20.12 -20.59
CA TRP A 132 -11.48 -19.76 -21.90
C TRP A 132 -10.71 -20.35 -23.10
N HIS A 133 -9.47 -20.82 -22.89
CA HIS A 133 -8.63 -21.38 -23.95
C HIS A 133 -7.69 -22.48 -23.45
N PRO A 134 -7.57 -23.63 -24.15
CA PRO A 134 -6.90 -24.84 -23.64
C PRO A 134 -5.40 -24.69 -23.40
N ASN A 135 -4.74 -23.78 -24.10
CA ASN A 135 -3.29 -23.57 -24.02
C ASN A 135 -2.89 -22.24 -23.39
N ILE A 136 -3.84 -21.49 -22.83
CA ILE A 136 -3.57 -20.17 -22.23
C ILE A 136 -4.03 -20.20 -20.76
N ALA A 137 -3.08 -20.41 -19.85
CA ALA A 137 -3.30 -20.33 -18.40
C ALA A 137 -3.34 -18.87 -17.90
N TRP A 138 -4.12 -18.04 -18.56
CA TRP A 138 -4.33 -16.62 -18.25
C TRP A 138 -5.75 -16.23 -18.62
N GLN A 139 -6.36 -15.32 -17.85
CA GLN A 139 -7.66 -14.72 -18.17
C GLN A 139 -7.58 -13.20 -18.21
N PRO A 140 -8.32 -12.55 -19.13
CA PRO A 140 -8.40 -11.09 -19.18
C PRO A 140 -9.20 -10.58 -17.98
N ILE A 141 -8.55 -9.80 -17.12
CA ILE A 141 -9.20 -9.06 -16.04
C ILE A 141 -9.01 -7.56 -16.31
N PRO A 142 -10.09 -6.75 -16.24
CA PRO A 142 -10.00 -5.31 -16.47
C PRO A 142 -9.00 -4.61 -15.54
N VAL A 143 -8.16 -3.76 -16.13
CA VAL A 143 -7.32 -2.79 -15.43
C VAL A 143 -7.76 -1.41 -15.86
N HIS A 144 -8.36 -0.66 -14.94
CA HIS A 144 -8.74 0.73 -15.18
C HIS A 144 -7.50 1.60 -15.10
N VAL A 145 -7.47 2.66 -15.91
CA VAL A 145 -6.31 3.57 -15.99
C VAL A 145 -6.79 4.98 -15.72
N LEU A 146 -6.05 5.69 -14.87
CA LEU A 146 -6.24 7.11 -14.66
C LEU A 146 -5.23 7.89 -15.52
N PRO A 147 -5.68 8.64 -16.55
CA PRO A 147 -4.78 9.44 -17.39
C PRO A 147 -4.02 10.47 -16.57
N ARG A 148 -2.74 10.70 -16.90
CA ARG A 148 -1.85 11.59 -16.13
C ARG A 148 -2.41 12.98 -15.89
N GLN A 149 -3.12 13.54 -16.87
CA GLN A 149 -3.66 14.89 -16.83
C GLN A 149 -4.76 15.06 -15.78
N ILE A 150 -5.39 13.96 -15.36
CA ILE A 150 -6.45 13.94 -14.35
C ILE A 150 -6.08 13.08 -13.14
N ASP A 151 -4.86 12.52 -13.11
CA ASP A 151 -4.39 11.66 -12.03
C ASP A 151 -3.96 12.50 -10.82
N ASN A 152 -4.91 12.79 -9.95
CA ASN A 152 -4.68 13.38 -8.63
C ASN A 152 -4.55 12.31 -7.53
N LEU A 153 -4.40 11.04 -7.88
CA LEU A 153 -4.51 9.91 -6.96
C LEU A 153 -3.21 9.12 -6.81
N LEU A 154 -2.74 8.49 -7.90
CA LEU A 154 -1.66 7.52 -7.88
C LEU A 154 -0.34 8.14 -8.37
N ALA A 155 -0.38 8.87 -9.48
CA ALA A 155 0.77 9.64 -9.97
C ALA A 155 0.81 11.06 -9.41
N VAL A 156 -0.33 11.60 -8.96
CA VAL A 156 -0.48 12.98 -8.47
C VAL A 156 0.11 13.98 -9.48
N SER A 157 -0.15 13.73 -10.77
CA SER A 157 0.34 14.54 -11.89
C SER A 157 -0.70 15.53 -12.41
N ARG A 158 -1.93 15.50 -11.87
CA ARG A 158 -2.93 16.52 -12.15
C ARG A 158 -2.45 17.90 -11.66
N PRO A 159 -2.49 18.96 -12.48
CA PRO A 159 -2.01 20.28 -12.08
C PRO A 159 -2.71 20.82 -10.83
N CYS A 160 -1.93 21.32 -9.89
CA CYS A 160 -2.41 21.93 -8.66
C CYS A 160 -1.56 23.15 -8.33
N PRO A 161 -1.93 24.36 -8.81
CA PRO A 161 -1.15 25.58 -8.63
C PRO A 161 -0.73 25.85 -7.18
N ALA A 162 -1.65 25.67 -6.23
CA ALA A 162 -1.34 25.85 -4.81
C ALA A 162 -0.27 24.86 -4.31
N PHE A 163 -0.33 23.60 -4.74
CA PHE A 163 0.71 22.62 -4.43
C PHE A 163 2.03 22.98 -5.09
N GLU A 164 2.03 23.40 -6.36
CA GLU A 164 3.24 23.78 -7.08
C GLU A 164 3.93 24.98 -6.41
N GLU A 165 3.17 26.02 -6.03
CA GLU A 165 3.67 27.17 -5.28
C GLU A 165 4.30 26.72 -3.97
N LYS A 166 3.57 25.95 -3.15
CA LYS A 166 4.07 25.46 -1.86
C LYS A 166 5.25 24.52 -2.02
N PHE A 167 5.27 23.71 -3.06
CA PHE A 167 6.39 22.85 -3.40
C PHE A 167 7.61 23.69 -3.77
N PHE A 168 7.48 24.73 -4.59
CA PHE A 168 8.60 25.61 -4.94
C PHE A 168 9.09 26.46 -3.77
N GLU A 169 8.20 26.93 -2.90
CA GLU A 169 8.57 27.59 -1.64
C GLU A 169 9.36 26.62 -0.75
N TYR A 170 8.82 25.42 -0.55
CA TYR A 170 9.46 24.37 0.21
C TYR A 170 10.82 24.00 -0.40
N GLN A 171 10.93 23.84 -1.72
CA GLN A 171 12.19 23.57 -2.43
C GLN A 171 13.33 24.54 -2.10
N ARG A 172 12.98 25.77 -1.69
CA ARG A 172 13.93 26.82 -1.34
C ARG A 172 14.21 26.92 0.16
N SER A 173 13.50 26.15 1.01
CA SER A 173 13.70 26.16 2.46
C SER A 173 14.95 25.35 2.87
N GLU A 174 15.54 25.71 4.02
CA GLU A 174 16.64 24.94 4.60
C GLU A 174 16.19 23.52 4.99
N GLU A 175 14.93 23.33 5.40
CA GLU A 175 14.38 21.99 5.66
C GLU A 175 14.29 21.12 4.40
N PHE A 176 14.02 21.68 3.22
CA PHE A 176 14.01 20.90 1.96
C PHE A 176 15.41 20.59 1.45
N GLN A 177 16.35 21.52 1.63
CA GLN A 177 17.78 21.23 1.45
C GLN A 177 18.21 20.04 2.34
N GLN A 178 17.48 19.80 3.44
CA GLN A 178 17.73 18.70 4.38
C GLN A 178 16.91 17.42 4.13
N TYR A 179 15.59 17.45 3.85
CA TYR A 179 14.73 16.25 3.88
C TYR A 179 13.28 16.52 3.42
N ASN A 180 12.83 15.93 2.32
CA ASN A 180 11.65 16.31 1.50
C ASN A 180 10.34 15.51 1.80
N ARG A 181 9.15 16.13 1.96
CA ARG A 181 7.83 15.46 2.17
C ARG A 181 6.55 16.24 1.77
N THR A 182 5.58 15.61 1.06
CA THR A 182 4.15 16.07 0.97
C THR A 182 3.17 15.05 0.35
N ILE A 183 1.97 14.84 0.93
CA ILE A 183 0.75 14.26 0.31
C ILE A 183 -0.50 14.26 1.21
N GLY A 184 -1.64 14.55 0.58
CA GLY A 184 -3.03 14.43 1.08
C GLY A 184 -4.08 13.89 0.06
N PRO A 185 -3.94 14.07 -1.27
CA PRO A 185 -4.98 13.66 -2.23
C PRO A 185 -5.28 12.15 -2.34
N ALA A 186 -4.27 11.29 -2.18
CA ALA A 186 -4.45 9.84 -2.25
C ALA A 186 -5.35 9.28 -1.13
N LEU A 187 -5.31 9.91 0.05
CA LEU A 187 -6.07 9.48 1.22
C LEU A 187 -7.58 9.76 1.06
N ARG A 188 -7.93 10.86 0.38
CA ARG A 188 -9.32 11.23 0.11
C ARG A 188 -10.01 10.24 -0.81
N TYR A 189 -9.40 9.92 -1.95
CA TYR A 189 -10.00 8.99 -2.90
C TYR A 189 -10.22 7.61 -2.29
N MET A 190 -9.26 7.11 -1.50
CA MET A 190 -9.40 5.84 -0.77
C MET A 190 -10.55 5.92 0.25
N ALA A 191 -10.74 7.06 0.92
CA ALA A 191 -11.85 7.27 1.85
C ALA A 191 -13.21 7.34 1.12
N GLU A 192 -13.28 7.99 -0.05
CA GLU A 192 -14.52 8.25 -0.78
C GLU A 192 -14.95 7.09 -1.70
N HIS A 193 -14.05 6.21 -2.14
CA HIS A 193 -14.32 5.17 -3.14
C HIS A 193 -14.22 3.75 -2.58
N SER A 194 -14.68 3.53 -1.35
CA SER A 194 -14.65 2.22 -0.69
C SER A 194 -15.92 1.37 -0.91
N GLU A 195 -16.78 1.71 -1.89
CA GLU A 195 -18.07 1.03 -2.05
C GLU A 195 -18.00 -0.36 -2.73
N ASN A 196 -18.81 -1.29 -2.17
CA ASN A 196 -19.29 -2.58 -2.70
C ASN A 196 -18.28 -3.56 -3.35
N ARG A 197 -17.01 -3.54 -2.95
CA ARG A 197 -15.96 -4.53 -3.31
C ARG A 197 -15.17 -4.95 -2.08
N SER A 198 -14.64 -6.17 -2.03
CA SER A 198 -13.87 -6.67 -0.89
C SER A 198 -12.38 -6.30 -0.96
N VAL A 199 -11.83 -6.11 -2.18
CA VAL A 199 -10.43 -5.74 -2.39
C VAL A 199 -10.28 -4.69 -3.49
N TRP A 200 -9.48 -3.66 -3.23
CA TRP A 200 -9.07 -2.66 -4.22
C TRP A 200 -7.57 -2.76 -4.46
N ILE A 201 -7.17 -2.79 -5.72
CA ILE A 201 -5.77 -2.85 -6.11
C ILE A 201 -5.39 -1.59 -6.89
N TYR A 202 -4.31 -0.95 -6.44
CA TYR A 202 -3.74 0.24 -7.04
C TYR A 202 -2.30 -0.04 -7.47
N SER A 203 -2.03 0.06 -8.76
CA SER A 203 -0.67 -0.03 -9.29
C SER A 203 -0.07 1.35 -9.52
N GLY A 204 1.08 1.62 -8.91
CA GLY A 204 1.71 2.94 -8.92
C GLY A 204 3.24 2.89 -8.94
N HIS A 205 3.86 3.89 -8.31
CA HIS A 205 5.29 4.17 -8.33
C HIS A 205 5.93 4.09 -6.93
N ASP A 206 7.26 4.15 -6.87
CA ASP A 206 7.99 4.34 -5.61
C ASP A 206 7.51 5.61 -4.90
N ILE A 207 7.35 6.71 -5.63
CA ILE A 207 6.79 7.96 -5.09
C ILE A 207 5.41 7.75 -4.49
N THR A 208 4.54 6.89 -5.07
CA THR A 208 3.22 6.60 -4.50
C THR A 208 3.33 5.93 -3.13
N ILE A 209 4.28 4.99 -2.97
CA ILE A 209 4.54 4.27 -1.70
C ILE A 209 5.15 5.22 -0.66
N VAL A 210 6.22 5.93 -1.03
CA VAL A 210 6.86 6.95 -0.18
C VAL A 210 5.80 7.94 0.29
N SER A 211 5.00 8.40 -0.66
CA SER A 211 3.97 9.36 -0.39
C SER A 211 2.95 8.80 0.60
N LEU A 212 2.27 7.71 0.29
CA LEU A 212 1.23 7.20 1.18
C LEU A 212 1.74 6.94 2.61
N LEU A 213 2.89 6.27 2.76
CA LEU A 213 3.48 6.03 4.08
C LEU A 213 3.82 7.34 4.79
N ASN A 214 4.27 8.34 4.04
CA ASN A 214 4.69 9.57 4.65
C ASN A 214 3.51 10.45 5.09
N GLY A 215 2.43 10.53 4.30
CA GLY A 215 1.19 11.18 4.73
C GLY A 215 0.61 10.56 6.00
N LEU A 216 0.81 9.24 6.16
CA LEU A 216 0.40 8.52 7.38
C LEU A 216 1.39 8.67 8.55
N GLY A 217 2.55 9.31 8.37
CA GLY A 217 3.61 9.39 9.39
C GLY A 217 4.33 8.07 9.64
N LEU A 218 4.26 7.13 8.69
CA LEU A 218 4.79 5.76 8.75
C LEU A 218 6.08 5.57 7.93
N PHE A 219 6.48 6.55 7.13
CA PHE A 219 7.63 6.42 6.24
C PHE A 219 8.95 6.51 7.00
N GLN A 220 9.73 5.43 6.94
CA GLN A 220 11.15 5.41 7.28
C GLN A 220 11.98 5.65 6.02
N THR A 221 13.11 6.35 6.12
CA THR A 221 13.94 6.71 4.96
C THR A 221 14.48 5.48 4.25
N HIS A 222 13.92 5.15 3.09
CA HIS A 222 14.44 4.15 2.17
C HIS A 222 13.86 4.37 0.77
N ASN A 223 14.42 3.70 -0.24
CA ASN A 223 13.81 3.62 -1.56
C ASN A 223 12.89 2.40 -1.61
N PRO A 224 11.56 2.53 -1.77
CA PRO A 224 10.67 1.37 -1.86
C PRO A 224 11.10 0.46 -3.00
N PRO A 225 11.41 -0.83 -2.77
CA PRO A 225 11.93 -1.71 -3.82
C PRO A 225 10.87 -2.05 -4.87
N PHE A 226 11.27 -2.59 -6.03
CA PHE A 226 10.32 -2.96 -7.08
C PHE A 226 9.37 -4.04 -6.59
N GLY A 227 8.05 -3.86 -6.75
CA GLY A 227 7.07 -4.78 -6.16
C GLY A 227 6.75 -4.53 -4.68
N ALA A 228 7.32 -3.48 -4.07
CA ALA A 228 6.91 -3.05 -2.74
C ALA A 228 5.41 -2.75 -2.69
N CYS A 229 4.76 -3.13 -1.59
CA CYS A 229 3.31 -3.15 -1.47
C CYS A 229 2.89 -2.65 -0.09
N ILE A 230 1.94 -1.71 -0.05
CA ILE A 230 1.21 -1.30 1.15
C ILE A 230 -0.15 -1.97 1.12
N MET A 231 -0.58 -2.53 2.24
CA MET A 231 -1.93 -3.04 2.43
C MET A 231 -2.57 -2.25 3.57
N ILE A 232 -3.71 -1.61 3.30
CA ILE A 232 -4.55 -0.99 4.32
C ILE A 232 -5.76 -1.89 4.51
N GLU A 233 -5.82 -2.56 5.65
CA GLU A 233 -6.80 -3.60 5.94
C GLU A 233 -7.80 -3.13 6.98
N LEU A 234 -9.09 -3.22 6.65
CA LEU A 234 -10.17 -3.06 7.60
C LEU A 234 -10.52 -4.44 8.18
N ARG A 235 -10.47 -4.54 9.50
CA ARG A 235 -10.70 -5.78 10.25
C ARG A 235 -11.69 -5.53 11.38
N THR A 236 -12.28 -6.61 11.86
CA THR A 236 -13.13 -6.61 13.05
C THR A 236 -12.49 -7.47 14.13
N SER A 237 -12.36 -6.92 15.33
CA SER A 237 -11.87 -7.68 16.49
C SER A 237 -12.85 -8.80 16.87
N PRO A 238 -12.44 -9.77 17.71
CA PRO A 238 -13.38 -10.74 18.28
C PRO A 238 -14.56 -10.10 19.02
N SER A 239 -14.38 -8.88 19.56
CA SER A 239 -15.43 -8.10 20.24
C SER A 239 -16.37 -7.34 19.27
N GLY A 240 -16.18 -7.46 17.96
CA GLY A 240 -17.01 -6.76 16.96
C GLY A 240 -16.55 -5.34 16.63
N THR A 241 -15.43 -4.87 17.17
CA THR A 241 -14.96 -3.48 16.97
C THR A 241 -14.15 -3.37 15.68
N PRO A 242 -14.49 -2.44 14.75
CA PRO A 242 -13.73 -2.24 13.52
C PRO A 242 -12.43 -1.46 13.77
N TYR A 243 -11.35 -1.90 13.14
CA TYR A 243 -10.07 -1.21 13.16
C TYR A 243 -9.33 -1.37 11.82
N VAL A 244 -8.39 -0.46 11.59
CA VAL A 244 -7.54 -0.39 10.41
C VAL A 244 -6.12 -0.78 10.80
N SER A 245 -5.49 -1.59 9.96
CA SER A 245 -4.07 -1.92 10.04
C SER A 245 -3.40 -1.54 8.73
N VAL A 246 -2.25 -0.86 8.81
CA VAL A 246 -1.41 -0.54 7.66
C VAL A 246 -0.21 -1.47 7.68
N ILE A 247 0.01 -2.18 6.59
CA ILE A 247 1.01 -3.24 6.49
C ILE A 247 1.89 -2.93 5.29
N TYR A 248 3.20 -3.05 5.44
CA TYR A 248 4.16 -2.79 4.37
C TYR A 248 5.00 -4.02 4.07
N ARG A 249 5.11 -4.33 2.77
CA ARG A 249 5.92 -5.41 2.23
C ARG A 249 6.95 -4.82 1.29
N ASP A 250 8.22 -4.93 1.65
CA ASP A 250 9.38 -4.43 0.89
C ASP A 250 10.09 -5.55 0.10
N ASN A 251 9.34 -6.56 -0.35
CA ASN A 251 9.82 -7.84 -0.93
C ASN A 251 10.40 -8.85 0.05
N GLN A 252 10.43 -8.59 1.36
CA GLN A 252 10.63 -9.66 2.34
C GLN A 252 9.46 -10.67 2.30
N GLU A 253 9.72 -11.89 2.80
CA GLU A 253 8.70 -12.94 2.85
C GLU A 253 7.54 -12.53 3.78
N GLU A 254 7.86 -11.98 4.94
CA GLU A 254 6.88 -11.53 5.93
C GLU A 254 6.73 -10.00 5.89
N PRO A 255 5.50 -9.49 5.73
CA PRO A 255 5.23 -8.07 5.72
C PRO A 255 5.12 -7.50 7.15
N GLU A 256 5.51 -6.25 7.33
CA GLU A 256 5.51 -5.58 8.63
C GLU A 256 4.20 -4.82 8.85
N ALA A 257 3.53 -5.06 9.99
CA ALA A 257 2.43 -4.21 10.45
C ALA A 257 2.97 -2.92 11.07
N LEU A 258 2.64 -1.79 10.46
CA LEU A 258 3.20 -0.49 10.84
C LEU A 258 2.43 0.14 12.00
N HIS A 259 3.16 0.80 12.90
CA HIS A 259 2.59 1.47 14.07
C HIS A 259 2.13 2.90 13.73
N ILE A 260 0.81 3.09 13.58
CA ILE A 260 0.21 4.40 13.29
C ILE A 260 0.47 5.36 14.47
N PRO A 261 1.10 6.53 14.25
CA PRO A 261 1.35 7.51 15.31
C PRO A 261 0.06 7.91 16.02
N GLY A 262 0.04 7.79 17.34
CA GLY A 262 -1.13 8.10 18.16
C GLY A 262 -2.30 7.11 18.02
N CYS A 263 -2.08 5.91 17.46
CA CYS A 263 -3.10 4.87 17.34
C CYS A 263 -2.62 3.42 17.55
N GLY A 264 -1.43 3.06 17.06
CA GLY A 264 -0.89 1.69 17.09
C GLY A 264 -1.09 0.90 15.80
N THR A 265 -0.85 -0.42 15.85
CA THR A 265 -0.97 -1.35 14.71
C THR A 265 -2.43 -1.74 14.40
N ARG A 266 -3.34 -1.54 15.36
CA ARG A 266 -4.78 -1.85 15.26
C ARG A 266 -5.59 -0.59 15.56
N CYS A 267 -5.58 0.36 14.62
CA CYS A 267 -6.16 1.68 14.85
C CYS A 267 -7.69 1.65 14.74
N PRO A 268 -8.47 1.97 15.79
CA PRO A 268 -9.93 1.99 15.69
C PRO A 268 -10.39 2.88 14.53
N LEU A 269 -11.37 2.42 13.73
CA LEU A 269 -11.74 3.09 12.49
C LEU A 269 -12.09 4.58 12.69
N GLY A 270 -12.89 4.90 13.71
CA GLY A 270 -13.23 6.29 14.03
C GLY A 270 -12.03 7.14 14.42
N ARG A 271 -11.02 6.54 15.07
CA ARG A 271 -9.78 7.24 15.42
C ARG A 271 -8.89 7.48 14.21
N MET A 272 -8.80 6.50 13.30
CA MET A 272 -8.08 6.63 12.02
C MET A 272 -8.59 7.85 11.24
N VAL A 273 -9.91 7.95 11.06
CA VAL A 273 -10.55 9.09 10.37
C VAL A 273 -10.22 10.41 11.09
N GLN A 274 -10.32 10.44 12.42
CA GLN A 274 -10.03 11.64 13.19
C GLN A 274 -8.55 12.10 13.06
N LEU A 275 -7.61 11.16 13.05
CA LEU A 275 -6.16 11.46 12.99
C LEU A 275 -5.76 12.12 11.67
N TYR A 276 -6.39 11.72 10.57
CA TYR A 276 -5.99 12.15 9.23
C TYR A 276 -6.98 13.13 8.58
N LYS A 277 -8.04 13.55 9.29
CA LYS A 277 -9.04 14.51 8.79
C LYS A 277 -8.42 15.79 8.24
N ASP A 278 -7.38 16.32 8.88
CA ASP A 278 -6.79 17.61 8.52
C ASP A 278 -5.81 17.53 7.34
N ILE A 279 -5.48 16.31 6.86
CA ILE A 279 -4.64 16.08 5.67
C ILE A 279 -5.44 15.51 4.49
N ILE A 280 -6.73 15.25 4.69
CA ILE A 280 -7.65 14.84 3.65
C ILE A 280 -8.28 16.13 3.11
N PRO A 281 -8.08 16.49 1.83
CA PRO A 281 -8.68 17.70 1.27
C PRO A 281 -10.23 17.62 1.31
N ASP A 282 -10.89 18.73 1.61
CA ASP A 282 -12.35 18.91 1.61
C ASP A 282 -12.90 19.24 0.22
N ASP A 283 -12.14 19.98 -0.60
CA ASP A 283 -12.43 20.24 -2.02
C ASP A 283 -11.12 20.47 -2.77
N TRP A 284 -10.65 19.43 -3.45
CA TRP A 284 -9.36 19.47 -4.13
C TRP A 284 -9.26 20.57 -5.20
N GLU A 285 -10.33 20.87 -5.94
CA GLU A 285 -10.28 21.91 -6.99
C GLU A 285 -10.12 23.29 -6.37
N ARG A 286 -10.91 23.56 -5.34
CA ARG A 286 -10.87 24.83 -4.61
C ARG A 286 -9.54 24.99 -3.88
N GLU A 287 -9.06 23.94 -3.21
CA GLU A 287 -7.79 23.97 -2.48
C GLU A 287 -6.58 24.10 -3.41
N CYS A 288 -6.66 23.57 -4.64
CA CYS A 288 -5.64 23.77 -5.66
C CYS A 288 -5.67 25.14 -6.34
N GLY A 289 -6.76 25.90 -6.18
CA GLY A 289 -6.95 27.19 -6.86
C GLY A 289 -7.30 27.04 -8.34
N ASN A 290 -7.97 25.94 -8.72
CA ASN A 290 -8.40 25.69 -10.10
C ASN A 290 -9.72 26.40 -10.47
N VAL A 291 -10.34 27.12 -9.53
CA VAL A 291 -11.65 27.80 -9.65
C VAL A 291 -11.49 29.31 -9.47
#